data_AF-D8TGR3-F1
#
_entry.id   AF-D8TGR3-F1
#
_cell.length_a   1.000
_cell.length_b   1.000
_cell.length_c   1.000
_cell.angle_alpha   90.00
_cell.angle_beta   90.00
_cell.angle_gamma   90.00
#
_symmetry.space_group_name_H-M   'P 1'
#
loop_
_entity.id
_entity.type
_entity.pdbx_description
1 polymer ?
#
loop_
_entity_poly.entity_id
_entity_poly.type
_entity_poly.pdbx_seq_one_letter_code
_entity_poly.pdbx_strand_id
1 'polypeptide(L)'
;QAALPKILQNTPQDFFSQTLDTLSTRADLCYERAQKTPGLSCPSKPRGSMYIMIRIDSDKFKDLRDDKEFAVALAKEEALMVLPGSAFGFPGWIRLLFAAPETILDESWDRLEAFCTRHTK
;
A
#
# COMPACT_ATOMS: atom_id res chain seq x y z
N GLN A 1 9.17 13.40 28.47
CA GLN A 1 9.14 14.48 27.45
C GLN A 1 10.49 15.21 27.27
N ALA A 2 11.56 14.87 28.03
CA ALA A 2 12.83 15.61 28.02
C ALA A 2 13.54 15.72 26.65
N ALA A 3 13.32 14.80 25.72
CA ALA A 3 13.91 14.84 24.38
C ALA A 3 13.22 15.81 23.40
N LEU A 4 11.95 16.18 23.65
CA LEU A 4 11.14 16.96 22.70
C LEU A 4 11.77 18.31 22.31
N PRO A 5 12.28 19.13 23.25
CA PRO A 5 12.87 20.42 22.87
C PRO A 5 14.03 20.26 21.88
N LYS A 6 14.90 19.27 22.12
CA LYS A 6 16.04 18.97 21.24
C LYS A 6 15.59 18.43 19.88
N ILE A 7 14.58 17.55 19.85
CA ILE A 7 14.03 17.03 18.58
C ILE A 7 13.46 18.19 17.75
N LEU A 8 12.66 19.08 18.35
CA LEU A 8 12.03 20.17 17.62
C LEU A 8 13.01 21.25 17.17
N GLN A 9 14.03 21.55 17.97
CA GLN A 9 14.99 22.62 17.67
C GLN A 9 16.15 22.18 16.78
N ASN A 10 16.62 20.93 16.92
CA ASN A 10 17.88 20.49 16.33
C ASN A 10 17.71 19.52 15.15
N THR A 11 16.48 19.16 14.77
CA THR A 11 16.29 18.32 13.58
C THR A 11 16.59 19.14 12.32
N PRO A 12 17.59 18.75 11.51
CA PRO A 12 17.96 19.49 10.31
C PRO A 12 16.86 19.40 9.25
N GLN A 13 16.74 20.44 8.41
CA GLN A 13 15.72 20.44 7.34
C GLN A 13 15.90 19.29 6.35
N ASP A 14 17.15 18.92 6.06
CA ASP A 14 17.48 17.83 5.14
C ASP A 14 16.90 16.49 5.58
N PHE A 15 16.71 16.26 6.88
CA PHE A 15 16.05 15.06 7.38
C PHE A 15 14.61 14.96 6.85
N PHE A 16 13.87 16.07 6.87
CA PHE A 16 12.50 16.12 6.38
C PHE A 16 12.46 15.99 4.86
N SER A 17 13.31 16.73 4.14
CA SER A 17 13.38 16.67 2.68
C SER A 17 13.72 15.26 2.19
N GLN A 18 14.75 14.62 2.73
CA GLN A 18 15.13 13.25 2.36
C GLN A 18 14.03 12.23 2.67
N THR A 19 13.34 12.40 3.80
CA THR A 19 12.21 11.54 4.16
C THR A 19 11.05 11.70 3.17
N LEU A 20 10.72 12.94 2.81
CA LEU A 20 9.66 13.24 1.84
C LEU A 20 10.00 12.73 0.44
N ASP A 21 11.24 12.93 -0.02
CA ASP A 21 11.71 12.43 -1.32
C ASP A 21 11.59 10.90 -1.38
N THR A 22 12.07 10.22 -0.33
CA THR A 22 11.98 8.76 -0.21
C THR A 22 10.53 8.27 -0.25
N LEU A 23 9.64 8.92 0.51
CA LEU A 23 8.22 8.57 0.54
C LEU A 23 7.54 8.86 -0.80
N SER A 24 7.91 9.94 -1.48
CA SER A 24 7.37 10.30 -2.80
C SER A 24 7.72 9.24 -3.84
N THR A 25 8.99 8.84 -3.94
CA THR A 25 9.43 7.80 -4.89
C THR A 25 8.70 6.47 -4.65
N ARG A 26 8.55 6.06 -3.39
CA ARG A 26 7.85 4.82 -3.04
C ARG A 26 6.34 4.91 -3.27
N ALA A 27 5.75 6.08 -3.05
CA ALA A 27 4.36 6.34 -3.39
C ALA A 27 4.10 6.24 -4.90
N ASP A 28 5.02 6.79 -5.71
CA ASP A 28 4.96 6.72 -7.17
C ASP A 28 5.04 5.25 -7.65
N LEU A 29 6.01 4.49 -7.14
CA LEU A 29 6.15 3.05 -7.42
C LEU A 29 4.85 2.29 -7.13
N CYS A 30 4.29 2.45 -5.92
CA CYS A 30 3.06 1.76 -5.53
C CYS A 30 1.86 2.17 -6.40
N TYR A 31 1.75 3.45 -6.74
CA TYR A 31 0.67 3.97 -7.57
C TYR A 31 0.73 3.44 -9.01
N GLU A 32 1.93 3.37 -9.59
CA GLU A 32 2.13 2.81 -10.93
C GLU A 32 1.84 1.32 -10.98
N ARG A 33 2.33 0.54 -10.00
CA ARG A 33 2.07 -0.91 -9.93
C ARG A 33 0.59 -1.21 -9.67
N ALA A 34 -0.07 -0.44 -8.80
CA ALA A 34 -1.51 -0.56 -8.57
C ALA A 34 -2.34 -0.37 -9.85
N GLN A 35 -1.96 0.56 -10.73
CA GLN A 35 -2.67 0.79 -11.99
C GLN A 35 -2.42 -0.30 -13.04
N LYS A 36 -1.25 -0.95 -13.01
CA LYS A 36 -0.89 -2.05 -13.93
C LYS A 36 -1.50 -3.38 -13.51
N THR A 37 -1.82 -3.54 -12.21
CA THR A 37 -2.33 -4.80 -11.66
C THR A 37 -3.81 -5.02 -12.02
N PRO A 38 -4.17 -6.12 -12.70
CA PRO A 38 -5.56 -6.45 -12.98
C PRO A 38 -6.38 -6.61 -11.70
N GLY A 39 -7.60 -6.08 -11.70
CA GLY A 39 -8.48 -6.16 -10.52
C GLY A 39 -8.22 -5.09 -9.45
N LEU A 40 -7.14 -4.32 -9.57
CA LEU A 40 -6.85 -3.21 -8.67
C LEU A 40 -6.96 -1.87 -9.38
N SER A 41 -7.34 -0.84 -8.63
CA SER A 41 -7.28 0.53 -9.11
C SER A 41 -6.94 1.49 -7.98
N CYS A 42 -6.13 2.50 -8.28
CA CYS A 42 -5.87 3.59 -7.36
C CYS A 42 -6.35 4.88 -8.03
N PRO A 43 -7.53 5.43 -7.66
CA PRO A 43 -8.09 6.59 -8.37
C PRO A 43 -7.36 7.88 -8.05
N SER A 44 -6.58 7.93 -6.96
CA SER A 44 -5.83 9.13 -6.59
C SER A 44 -4.49 8.74 -5.99
N LYS A 45 -3.42 9.28 -6.59
CA LYS A 45 -2.07 9.15 -6.05
C LYS A 45 -1.96 9.83 -4.68
N PRO A 46 -1.42 9.18 -3.64
CA PRO A 46 -1.24 9.82 -2.35
C PRO A 46 -0.26 11.00 -2.47
N ARG A 47 -0.61 12.13 -1.84
CA ARG A 47 0.20 13.36 -1.80
C ARG A 47 0.86 13.61 -0.44
N GLY A 48 0.74 12.67 0.49
CA GLY A 48 1.24 12.77 1.85
C GLY A 48 0.88 11.54 2.67
N SER A 49 1.28 11.55 3.94
CA SER A 49 1.27 10.37 4.81
C SER A 49 2.21 9.26 4.29
N MET A 50 1.94 8.02 4.66
CA MET A 50 2.77 6.84 4.37
C MET A 50 1.94 5.68 3.78
N TYR A 51 0.69 5.94 3.40
CA TYR A 51 -0.28 4.91 3.01
C TYR A 51 -0.92 5.21 1.67
N ILE A 52 -1.19 4.15 0.90
CA ILE A 52 -1.97 4.20 -0.33
C ILE A 52 -3.25 3.38 -0.16
N MET A 53 -4.36 3.92 -0.64
CA MET A 53 -5.65 3.24 -0.69
C MET A 53 -5.86 2.70 -2.11
N ILE A 54 -6.11 1.40 -2.20
CA ILE A 54 -6.33 0.70 -3.47
C ILE A 54 -7.72 0.11 -3.44
N ARG A 55 -8.49 0.39 -4.48
CA ARG A 55 -9.81 -0.19 -4.70
C ARG A 55 -9.65 -1.56 -5.35
N ILE A 56 -10.42 -2.51 -4.85
CA ILE A 56 -10.52 -3.86 -5.39
C ILE A 56 -11.78 -3.91 -6.27
N ASP A 57 -11.60 -4.25 -7.54
CA ASP A 57 -12.70 -4.55 -8.46
C ASP A 57 -13.10 -6.03 -8.27
N SER A 58 -13.96 -6.32 -7.29
CA SER A 58 -14.39 -7.70 -6.96
C SER A 58 -14.96 -8.46 -8.15
N ASP A 59 -15.62 -7.77 -9.10
CA ASP A 59 -16.17 -8.39 -10.31
C ASP A 59 -15.10 -9.05 -11.20
N LYS A 60 -13.85 -8.58 -11.13
CA LYS A 60 -12.72 -9.13 -11.89
C LYS A 60 -12.11 -10.38 -11.23
N PHE A 61 -12.41 -10.64 -9.96
CA PHE A 61 -11.91 -11.81 -9.25
C PHE A 61 -12.93 -12.95 -9.26
N LYS A 62 -12.46 -14.20 -9.37
CA LYS A 62 -13.30 -15.41 -9.47
C LYS A 62 -13.83 -15.90 -8.11
N ASP A 63 -13.05 -15.71 -7.06
CA ASP A 63 -13.21 -16.33 -5.75
C ASP A 63 -13.01 -15.34 -4.57
N LEU A 64 -12.85 -14.04 -4.85
CA LEU A 64 -12.69 -12.99 -3.83
C LEU A 64 -13.89 -12.06 -3.85
N ARG A 65 -14.70 -12.06 -2.79
CA ARG A 65 -15.98 -11.33 -2.76
C ARG A 65 -15.87 -9.94 -2.15
N ASP A 66 -14.99 -9.78 -1.17
CA ASP A 66 -14.80 -8.53 -0.43
C ASP A 66 -13.32 -8.29 -0.06
N ASP A 67 -13.05 -7.12 0.52
CA ASP A 67 -11.72 -6.70 0.94
C ASP A 67 -11.13 -7.55 2.08
N LYS A 68 -11.98 -8.19 2.90
CA LYS A 68 -11.53 -9.04 4.00
C LYS A 68 -11.06 -10.39 3.47
N GLU A 69 -11.82 -10.98 2.55
CA GLU A 69 -11.43 -12.22 1.88
C GLU A 69 -10.15 -12.03 1.08
N PHE A 70 -10.04 -10.92 0.35
CA PHE A 70 -8.81 -10.56 -0.35
C PHE A 70 -7.62 -10.48 0.61
N ALA A 71 -7.76 -9.75 1.73
CA ALA A 71 -6.68 -9.60 2.70
C ALA A 71 -6.27 -10.92 3.37
N VAL A 72 -7.25 -11.79 3.68
CA VAL A 72 -6.99 -13.10 4.28
C VAL A 72 -6.34 -14.07 3.28
N ALA A 73 -6.82 -14.11 2.04
CA ALA A 73 -6.25 -14.96 0.99
C ALA A 73 -4.82 -14.55 0.66
N LEU A 74 -4.59 -13.25 0.47
CA LEU A 74 -3.25 -12.70 0.22
C LEU A 74 -2.27 -13.02 1.35
N ALA A 75 -2.70 -12.92 2.62
CA ALA A 75 -1.87 -13.29 3.76
C ALA A 75 -1.56 -14.79 3.81
N LYS A 76 -2.49 -15.66 3.41
CA LYS A 76 -2.31 -17.12 3.44
C LYS A 76 -1.42 -17.62 2.30
N GLU A 77 -1.60 -17.10 1.09
CA GLU A 77 -0.91 -17.57 -0.10
C GLU A 77 0.45 -16.88 -0.28
N GLU A 78 0.48 -15.57 -0.03
CA GLU A 78 1.64 -14.75 -0.30
C GLU A 78 2.30 -14.22 0.98
N ALA A 79 1.90 -14.64 2.18
CA ALA A 79 2.47 -14.10 3.42
C ALA A 79 2.49 -12.56 3.48
N LEU A 80 1.59 -11.90 2.74
CA LEU A 80 1.49 -10.45 2.63
C LEU A 80 0.27 -9.96 3.40
N MET A 81 0.53 -9.16 4.44
CA MET A 81 -0.53 -8.59 5.26
C MET A 81 -0.89 -7.19 4.79
N VAL A 82 -2.17 -6.99 4.48
CA VAL A 82 -2.76 -5.71 4.08
C VAL A 82 -3.95 -5.40 4.97
N LEU A 83 -4.28 -4.13 5.14
CA LEU A 83 -5.43 -3.76 5.97
C LEU A 83 -6.68 -3.60 5.10
N PRO A 84 -7.77 -4.35 5.40
CA PRO A 84 -9.03 -4.20 4.68
C PRO A 84 -9.63 -2.83 4.94
N GLY A 85 -10.14 -2.20 3.89
CA GLY A 85 -10.78 -0.88 3.89
C GLY A 85 -12.03 -0.83 4.75
N SER A 86 -12.69 -1.96 4.96
CA SER A 86 -13.78 -2.14 5.92
C SER A 86 -13.40 -1.70 7.33
N ALA A 87 -12.13 -1.85 7.74
CA ALA A 87 -11.65 -1.36 9.04
C ALA A 87 -11.63 0.17 9.15
N PHE A 88 -11.71 0.88 8.02
CA PHE A 88 -11.74 2.34 7.91
C PHE A 88 -13.10 2.86 7.42
N GLY A 89 -14.12 2.01 7.30
CA GLY A 89 -15.43 2.39 6.75
C GLY A 89 -15.47 2.53 5.23
N PHE A 90 -14.49 1.97 4.51
CA PHE A 90 -14.43 1.92 3.04
C PHE A 90 -14.37 0.47 2.52
N PRO A 91 -15.49 -0.28 2.52
CA PRO A 91 -15.53 -1.64 2.01
C PRO A 91 -15.10 -1.73 0.54
N GLY A 92 -14.45 -2.83 0.15
CA GLY A 92 -13.91 -3.00 -1.22
C GLY A 92 -12.61 -2.26 -1.49
N TRP A 93 -11.94 -1.76 -0.45
CA TRP A 93 -10.61 -1.15 -0.55
C TRP A 93 -9.61 -1.89 0.32
N ILE A 94 -8.33 -1.69 0.07
CA ILE A 94 -7.23 -2.09 0.95
C ILE A 94 -6.28 -0.92 1.17
N ARG A 95 -5.62 -0.92 2.33
CA ARG A 95 -4.59 0.05 2.69
C ARG A 95 -3.23 -0.62 2.72
N LEU A 96 -2.29 -0.11 1.92
CA LEU A 96 -0.89 -0.54 1.91
C LEU A 96 0.02 0.54 2.50
N LEU A 97 1.08 0.11 3.18
CA LEU A 97 2.14 0.96 3.70
C LEU A 97 3.29 1.03 2.69
N PHE A 98 3.69 2.23 2.28
CA PHE A 98 4.84 2.44 1.38
C PHE A 98 6.06 3.03 2.08
N ALA A 99 6.07 3.11 3.42
CA ALA A 99 7.24 3.51 4.19
C ALA A 99 8.29 2.39 4.34
N ALA A 100 7.99 1.16 3.91
CA ALA A 100 8.94 0.05 3.90
C ALA A 100 10.10 0.29 2.90
N PRO A 101 11.26 -0.38 3.07
CA PRO A 101 12.34 -0.33 2.09
C PRO A 101 11.87 -0.73 0.69
N GLU A 102 12.46 -0.13 -0.34
CA GLU A 102 12.08 -0.34 -1.74
C GLU A 102 12.18 -1.81 -2.16
N THR A 103 13.23 -2.52 -1.72
CA THR A 103 13.40 -3.96 -1.99
C THR A 103 12.24 -4.81 -1.47
N ILE A 104 11.71 -4.47 -0.29
CA ILE A 104 10.56 -5.15 0.29
C ILE A 104 9.29 -4.78 -0.45
N LEU A 105 9.15 -3.52 -0.89
CA LEU A 105 8.01 -3.09 -1.68
C LEU A 105 7.98 -3.78 -3.04
N ASP A 106 9.11 -3.87 -3.73
CA ASP A 106 9.21 -4.53 -5.03
C ASP A 106 8.80 -6.01 -4.94
N GLU A 107 9.38 -6.76 -3.99
CA GLU A 107 9.04 -8.17 -3.75
C GLU A 107 7.56 -8.34 -3.37
N SER A 108 7.05 -7.47 -2.49
CA SER A 108 5.65 -7.52 -2.06
C SER A 108 4.70 -7.26 -3.24
N TRP A 109 5.04 -6.32 -4.10
CA TRP A 109 4.25 -6.03 -5.28
C TRP A 109 4.32 -7.15 -6.31
N ASP A 110 5.49 -7.77 -6.54
CA ASP A 110 5.61 -8.91 -7.47
C ASP A 110 4.70 -10.07 -7.06
N ARG A 111 4.64 -10.36 -5.75
CA ARG A 111 3.78 -11.40 -5.17
C ARG A 111 2.31 -11.02 -5.23
N LEU A 112 1.98 -9.76 -4.94
CA LEU A 112 0.62 -9.25 -5.02
C LEU A 112 0.09 -9.26 -6.47
N GLU A 113 0.91 -8.87 -7.44
CA GLU A 113 0.59 -8.93 -8.88
C GLU A 113 0.37 -10.38 -9.33
N ALA A 114 1.24 -11.30 -8.91
CA ALA A 114 1.07 -12.73 -9.18
C ALA A 114 -0.22 -13.27 -8.57
N PHE A 115 -0.54 -12.92 -7.32
CA PHE A 115 -1.80 -13.27 -6.68
C PHE A 115 -3.00 -12.74 -7.46
N CYS A 116 -3.01 -11.44 -7.79
CA CYS A 116 -4.10 -10.86 -8.56
C CYS A 116 -4.28 -11.55 -9.91
N THR A 117 -3.20 -11.88 -10.61
CA THR A 117 -3.24 -12.59 -11.89
C THR A 117 -3.83 -14.00 -11.75
N ARG A 118 -3.50 -14.74 -10.69
CA ARG A 118 -4.06 -16.08 -10.44
C ARG A 118 -5.56 -16.06 -10.14
N HIS A 119 -6.04 -15.01 -9.48
CA HIS A 119 -7.43 -14.89 -9.03
C HIS A 119 -8.34 -14.11 -9.99
N THR A 120 -7.76 -13.42 -10.98
CA THR A 120 -8.53 -12.73 -12.03
C THR A 120 -9.26 -13.75 -12.92
N LYS A 121 -10.47 -13.39 -13.37
CA LYS A 121 -11.30 -14.16 -14.31
C LYS A 121 -10.76 -14.14 -15.73
#